data_AF-A0A8C9BH39-F1
#
_entry.id   AF-A0A8C9BH39-F1
#
_cell.length_a   1.000
_cell.length_b   1.000
_cell.length_c   1.000
_cell.angle_alpha   90.00
_cell.angle_beta   90.00
_cell.angle_gamma   90.00
#
_symmetry.space_group_name_H-M   'P 1'
#
loop_
_entity.id
_entity.type
_entity.pdbx_description
1 polymer ?
#
loop_
_entity_poly.entity_id
_entity_poly.type
_entity_poly.pdbx_seq_one_letter_code
_entity_poly.pdbx_strand_id
1 'polypeptide(L)'
;MSYNQAEMKQRENCKIRIQRHLEIRGKDVSGDQIEDMFEQDKWDVFSENLLADVKGVRAALNEIESCHREMLRLGEPHPRPMAMLVEQQADTPDVIEFNVQKTLDYTGQDKVQVRKAVQYKKKNPYRTVCCFC
;
A
#
# COMPACT_ATOMS: atom_id res chain seq x y z
N MET A 1 5.38 4.02 -4.55
CA MET A 1 6.05 5.27 -4.09
C MET A 1 5.27 6.54 -4.48
N SER A 2 4.81 6.69 -5.74
CA SER A 2 4.14 7.92 -6.23
C SER A 2 2.83 8.29 -5.47
N TYR A 3 1.97 7.32 -5.17
CA TYR A 3 0.68 7.57 -4.51
C TYR A 3 0.86 8.16 -3.09
N ASN A 4 1.68 7.52 -2.25
CA ASN A 4 1.97 8.01 -0.90
C ASN A 4 2.59 9.41 -0.90
N GLN A 5 3.45 9.71 -1.87
CA GLN A 5 4.04 11.05 -2.01
C GLN A 5 3.00 12.10 -2.42
N ALA A 6 2.07 11.75 -3.31
CA ALA A 6 0.97 12.63 -3.69
C ALA A 6 0.03 12.89 -2.50
N GLU A 7 -0.23 11.87 -1.69
CA GLU A 7 -1.07 11.92 -0.49
C GLU A 7 -0.47 12.83 0.59
N MET A 8 0.82 12.62 0.92
CA MET A 8 1.55 13.48 1.86
C MET A 8 1.60 14.93 1.38
N LYS A 9 1.73 15.16 0.07
CA LYS A 9 1.71 16.51 -0.51
C LYS A 9 0.33 17.16 -0.40
N GLN A 10 -0.75 16.41 -0.58
CA GLN A 10 -2.11 16.95 -0.38
C GLN A 10 -2.37 17.32 1.08
N ARG A 11 -1.94 16.46 2.01
CA ARG A 11 -2.00 16.74 3.45
C ARG A 11 -1.26 18.02 3.82
N GLU A 12 -0.05 18.21 3.31
CA GLU A 12 0.74 19.42 3.56
C GLU A 12 0.10 20.68 2.95
N ASN A 13 -0.43 20.59 1.72
CA ASN A 13 -1.14 21.71 1.10
C ASN A 13 -2.38 22.13 1.91
N CYS A 14 -3.13 21.15 2.42
CA CYS A 14 -4.29 21.35 3.27
C CYS A 14 -3.94 22.12 4.56
N LYS A 15 -2.85 21.72 5.21
CA LYS A 15 -2.30 22.36 6.40
C LYS A 15 -1.91 23.82 6.17
N ILE A 16 -1.18 24.10 5.09
CA ILE A 16 -0.78 25.47 4.70
C ILE A 16 -2.01 26.36 4.46
N ARG A 17 -3.06 25.83 3.84
CA ARG A 17 -4.31 26.58 3.59
C ARG A 17 -4.98 26.97 4.89
N ILE A 18 -5.10 26.04 5.84
CA ILE A 18 -5.70 26.31 7.15
C ILE A 18 -4.90 27.35 7.92
N GLN A 19 -3.57 27.21 7.95
CA GLN A 19 -2.69 28.15 8.62
C GLN A 19 -2.87 29.58 8.10
N ARG A 20 -2.87 29.77 6.78
CA ARG A 20 -3.10 31.08 6.16
C ARG A 20 -4.47 31.67 6.52
N HIS A 21 -5.52 30.84 6.57
CA HIS A 21 -6.85 31.32 6.95
C HIS A 21 -6.96 31.73 8.42
N LEU A 22 -6.13 31.17 9.30
CA LEU A 22 -6.00 31.58 10.69
C LEU A 22 -5.20 32.87 10.81
N GLU A 23 -4.08 32.97 10.11
CA GLU A 23 -3.22 34.17 10.04
C GLU A 23 -4.01 35.38 9.55
N ILE A 24 -4.81 35.24 8.48
CA ILE A 24 -5.69 36.30 7.95
C ILE A 24 -6.71 36.78 9.01
N ARG A 25 -7.12 35.89 9.93
CA ARG A 25 -8.02 36.22 11.04
C ARG A 25 -7.29 36.71 12.30
N GLY A 26 -5.98 36.91 12.22
CA GLY A 26 -5.16 37.36 13.34
C GLY A 26 -4.92 36.28 14.41
N LYS A 27 -5.19 35.00 14.10
CA LYS A 27 -4.82 33.87 14.95
C LYS A 27 -3.52 33.27 14.41
N ASP A 28 -2.43 33.44 15.15
CA ASP A 28 -1.16 32.78 14.84
C ASP A 28 -1.18 31.37 15.42
N VAL A 29 -1.19 30.36 14.55
CA VAL A 29 -1.29 28.93 14.92
C VAL A 29 -0.23 28.16 14.16
N SER A 30 0.58 27.40 14.87
CA SER A 30 1.66 26.62 14.26
C SER A 30 1.10 25.41 13.51
N GLY A 31 1.89 24.88 12.58
CA GLY A 31 1.56 23.63 11.89
C GLY A 31 1.30 22.49 12.87
N ASP A 32 2.08 22.38 13.94
CA ASP A 32 1.90 21.30 14.93
C ASP A 32 0.60 21.45 15.71
N GLN A 33 0.21 22.69 16.02
CA GLN A 33 -1.09 22.96 16.66
C GLN A 33 -2.26 22.60 15.75
N ILE A 34 -2.14 22.77 14.42
CA ILE A 34 -3.17 22.35 13.46
C ILE A 34 -3.32 20.82 13.44
N GLU A 35 -2.22 20.09 13.61
CA GLU A 35 -2.25 18.62 13.72
C GLU A 35 -2.89 18.17 15.03
N ASP A 36 -2.51 18.79 16.15
CA ASP A 36 -3.13 18.52 17.46
C ASP A 36 -4.64 18.78 17.45
N MET A 37 -5.07 19.86 16.77
CA MET A 37 -6.50 20.17 16.60
C MET A 37 -7.23 19.11 15.75
N PHE A 38 -6.54 18.51 14.77
CA PHE A 38 -7.07 17.41 13.98
C PHE A 38 -7.19 16.12 14.80
N GLU A 39 -6.15 15.76 15.55
CA GLU A 39 -6.16 14.55 16.41
C GLU A 39 -7.19 14.62 17.53
N GLN A 40 -7.45 15.82 18.05
CA GLN A 40 -8.38 16.04 19.16
C GLN A 40 -9.80 16.42 18.73
N ASP A 41 -10.05 16.54 17.42
CA ASP A 41 -11.32 16.98 16.83
C ASP A 41 -11.82 18.35 17.37
N LYS A 42 -10.88 19.28 17.62
CA LYS A 42 -11.18 20.60 18.22
C LYS A 42 -11.11 21.72 17.18
N TRP A 43 -12.20 21.89 16.43
CA TRP A 43 -12.33 22.88 15.34
C TRP A 43 -13.08 24.17 15.75
N ASP A 44 -13.43 24.33 17.03
CA ASP A 44 -14.22 25.47 17.52
C ASP A 44 -13.49 26.82 17.38
N VAL A 45 -12.16 26.80 17.29
CA VAL A 45 -11.31 27.98 17.00
C VAL A 45 -11.73 28.71 15.72
N PHE A 46 -12.37 28.02 14.78
CA PHE A 46 -12.83 28.59 13.50
C PHE A 46 -14.20 29.24 13.56
N SER A 47 -15.01 28.98 14.60
CA SER A 47 -16.38 29.48 14.75
C SER A 47 -16.51 30.74 15.61
N GLU A 48 -15.50 31.06 16.44
CA GLU A 48 -15.59 32.07 17.51
C GLU A 48 -15.74 33.55 17.11
N ASN A 49 -15.72 33.94 15.83
CA ASN A 49 -15.90 35.35 15.43
C ASN A 49 -16.65 35.51 14.09
N LEU A 50 -17.81 34.85 13.95
CA LEU A 50 -18.65 34.88 12.74
C LEU A 50 -19.26 36.26 12.42
N LEU A 51 -19.25 37.21 13.37
CA LEU A 51 -20.11 38.41 13.34
C LEU A 51 -19.55 39.65 12.63
N ALA A 52 -18.28 39.67 12.20
CA ALA A 52 -17.64 40.90 11.69
C ALA A 52 -17.49 41.00 10.15
N ASP A 53 -17.58 39.91 9.38
CA ASP A 53 -17.54 39.96 7.90
C ASP A 53 -18.22 38.74 7.25
N VAL A 54 -19.52 38.87 6.97
CA VAL A 54 -20.42 37.73 6.69
C VAL A 54 -20.10 37.01 5.37
N LYS A 55 -19.42 37.65 4.41
CA LYS A 55 -19.10 37.01 3.11
C LYS A 55 -17.72 36.37 3.08
N GLY A 56 -16.69 37.06 3.59
CA GLY A 56 -15.33 36.53 3.65
C GLY A 56 -15.20 35.34 4.61
N VAL A 57 -15.87 35.42 5.77
CA VAL A 57 -15.81 34.35 6.78
C VAL A 57 -16.48 33.07 6.29
N ARG A 58 -17.59 33.17 5.55
CA ARG A 58 -18.28 32.00 5.01
C ARG A 58 -17.45 31.27 3.96
N ALA A 59 -16.75 32.00 3.09
CA ALA A 59 -15.84 31.39 2.12
C ALA A 59 -14.68 30.66 2.81
N ALA A 60 -14.04 31.31 3.80
CA ALA A 60 -12.95 30.71 4.56
C ALA A 60 -13.40 29.47 5.35
N LEU A 61 -14.59 29.49 5.97
CA LEU A 61 -15.14 28.34 6.68
C LEU A 61 -15.43 27.17 5.73
N ASN A 62 -16.04 27.43 4.58
CA ASN A 62 -16.29 26.39 3.57
C ASN A 62 -15.00 25.73 3.08
N GLU A 63 -13.93 26.52 2.93
CA GLU A 63 -12.61 25.99 2.56
C GLU A 63 -12.00 25.14 3.68
N ILE A 64 -12.12 25.57 4.94
CA ILE A 64 -11.66 24.79 6.10
C ILE A 64 -12.45 23.49 6.24
N GLU A 65 -13.78 23.53 6.13
CA GLU A 65 -14.62 22.33 6.18
C GLU A 65 -14.31 21.36 5.04
N SER A 66 -14.06 21.86 3.83
CA SER A 66 -13.66 21.01 2.71
C SER A 66 -12.30 20.37 2.92
N CYS A 67 -11.35 21.16 3.43
CA CYS A 67 -10.01 20.72 3.78
C CYS A 67 -10.04 19.66 4.89
N HIS A 68 -10.86 19.87 5.92
CA HIS A 68 -11.09 18.92 6.99
C HIS A 68 -11.63 17.59 6.48
N ARG A 69 -12.65 17.60 5.61
CA ARG A 69 -13.17 16.37 4.97
C ARG A 69 -12.11 15.65 4.14
N GLU A 70 -11.21 16.38 3.49
CA GLU A 70 -10.10 15.80 2.74
C GLU A 70 -9.07 15.16 3.66
N MET A 71 -8.64 15.84 4.72
CA MET A 71 -7.72 15.28 5.71
C MET A 71 -8.28 14.03 6.41
N LEU A 72 -9.57 14.00 6.74
CA LEU A 72 -10.21 12.81 7.30
C LEU A 72 -10.13 11.62 6.32
N ARG A 73 -10.44 11.84 5.04
CA ARG A 73 -10.36 10.80 4.00
C ARG A 73 -8.94 10.28 3.76
N LEU A 74 -7.93 11.13 3.92
CA LEU A 74 -6.52 10.75 3.83
C LEU A 74 -6.02 10.08 5.13
N GLY A 75 -6.64 10.36 6.27
CA GLY A 75 -6.33 9.74 7.56
C GLY A 75 -6.99 8.37 7.78
N GLU A 76 -8.06 8.07 7.03
CA GLU A 76 -8.67 6.74 7.06
C GLU A 76 -7.67 5.67 6.59
N PRO A 77 -7.58 4.52 7.30
CA PRO A 77 -6.70 3.43 6.90
C PRO A 77 -7.19 2.86 5.57
N HIS A 78 -6.69 3.39 4.46
CA HIS A 78 -6.81 2.72 3.17
C HIS A 78 -6.20 1.33 3.33
N PRO A 79 -6.90 0.25 2.94
CA PRO A 79 -6.26 -1.05 2.88
C PRO A 79 -5.03 -0.86 1.98
N ARG A 80 -3.86 -1.15 2.55
CA ARG A 80 -2.60 -1.24 1.82
C ARG A 80 -2.38 -2.72 1.49
N PRO A 81 -3.05 -3.32 0.48
CA PRO A 81 -2.75 -4.68 0.07
C PRO A 81 -1.24 -4.88 -0.15
N MET A 82 -0.56 -3.85 -0.66
CA MET A 82 0.86 -3.92 -0.99
C MET A 82 1.81 -3.89 0.22
N ALA A 83 1.43 -3.32 1.37
CA ALA A 83 2.33 -3.27 2.54
C ALA A 83 2.34 -4.61 3.29
N MET A 84 1.16 -5.21 3.51
CA MET A 84 1.05 -6.52 4.17
C MET A 84 1.59 -7.67 3.31
N LEU A 85 1.45 -7.58 1.98
CA LEU A 85 1.97 -8.61 1.05
C LEU A 85 3.50 -8.59 0.93
N VAL A 86 4.15 -7.43 1.10
CA VAL A 86 5.62 -7.30 1.03
C VAL A 86 6.29 -7.88 2.28
N GLU A 87 5.71 -7.68 3.48
CA GLU A 87 6.20 -8.33 4.69
C GLU A 87 6.09 -9.86 4.61
N GLN A 88 5.02 -10.39 3.98
CA GLN A 88 4.87 -11.83 3.77
C GLN A 88 5.88 -12.41 2.76
N GLN A 89 6.46 -11.60 1.87
CA GLN A 89 7.47 -12.02 0.90
C GLN A 89 8.91 -11.85 1.40
N ALA A 90 9.15 -11.03 2.43
CA ALA A 90 10.50 -10.71 2.91
C ALA A 90 11.21 -11.88 3.61
N ASP A 91 10.47 -12.84 4.16
CA ASP A 91 11.02 -14.03 4.85
C ASP A 91 11.28 -15.23 3.91
N THR A 92 11.41 -14.99 2.61
CA THR A 92 11.78 -16.05 1.66
C THR A 92 13.28 -16.01 1.43
N PRO A 93 14.09 -16.98 1.92
CA PRO A 93 15.49 -17.08 1.53
C PRO A 93 15.58 -17.09 0.01
N ASP A 94 16.53 -16.31 -0.52
CA ASP A 94 16.73 -15.94 -1.92
C ASP A 94 15.81 -16.74 -2.88
N VAL A 95 14.68 -16.15 -3.27
CA VAL A 95 13.62 -16.81 -4.05
C VAL A 95 14.17 -17.53 -5.30
N ILE A 96 15.29 -17.04 -5.82
CA ILE A 96 16.07 -17.66 -6.88
C ILE A 96 16.64 -19.01 -6.45
N GLU A 97 17.36 -19.09 -5.33
CA GLU A 97 17.94 -20.32 -4.80
C GLU A 97 16.85 -21.37 -4.48
N PHE A 98 15.76 -20.96 -3.84
CA PHE A 98 14.65 -21.86 -3.51
C PHE A 98 13.98 -22.45 -4.77
N ASN A 99 13.70 -21.61 -5.77
CA ASN A 99 13.08 -22.06 -7.02
C ASN A 99 14.02 -22.95 -7.85
N VAL A 100 15.32 -22.63 -7.86
CA VAL A 100 16.35 -23.44 -8.53
C VAL A 100 16.45 -24.81 -7.85
N GLN A 101 16.51 -24.88 -6.52
CA GLN A 101 16.60 -26.13 -5.78
C GLN A 101 15.37 -27.02 -6.01
N LYS A 102 14.15 -26.46 -5.92
CA LYS A 102 12.92 -27.22 -6.21
C LYS A 102 12.88 -27.78 -7.64
N THR A 103 13.33 -26.99 -8.61
CA THR A 103 13.38 -27.43 -10.02
C THR A 103 14.39 -28.55 -10.21
N LEU A 104 15.54 -28.48 -9.53
CA LEU A 104 16.55 -29.55 -9.53
C LEU A 104 16.00 -30.85 -8.92
N ASP A 105 15.32 -30.77 -7.78
CA ASP A 105 14.77 -31.95 -7.10
C ASP A 105 13.67 -32.62 -7.94
N TYR A 106 12.76 -31.82 -8.53
CA TYR A 106 11.70 -32.33 -9.40
C TYR A 106 12.27 -33.04 -10.64
N THR A 107 13.20 -32.39 -11.35
CA THR A 107 13.85 -33.00 -12.52
C THR A 107 14.72 -34.22 -12.16
N GLY A 108 15.26 -34.26 -10.95
CA GLY A 108 15.97 -35.42 -10.40
C GLY A 108 15.07 -36.64 -10.27
N GLN A 109 13.86 -36.47 -9.73
CA GLN A 109 12.88 -37.56 -9.59
C GLN A 109 12.42 -38.08 -10.96
N ASP A 110 12.17 -37.19 -11.92
CA ASP A 110 11.79 -37.57 -13.28
C ASP A 110 12.88 -38.40 -13.97
N LYS A 111 14.16 -38.05 -13.78
CA LYS A 111 15.28 -38.86 -14.30
C LYS A 111 15.26 -40.28 -13.77
N VAL A 112 14.89 -40.49 -12.50
CA VAL A 112 14.77 -41.84 -11.91
C VAL A 112 13.61 -42.61 -12.55
N GLN A 113 12.45 -41.98 -12.72
CA GLN A 113 11.28 -42.60 -13.33
C GLN A 113 11.52 -42.95 -14.80
N VAL A 114 12.15 -42.06 -15.57
CA VAL A 114 12.54 -42.32 -16.97
C VAL A 114 13.53 -43.48 -17.07
N ARG A 115 14.52 -43.55 -16.17
CA ARG A 115 15.45 -44.70 -16.11
C ARG A 115 14.72 -46.01 -15.83
N LYS A 116 13.79 -46.04 -14.89
CA LYS A 116 12.95 -47.21 -14.60
C LYS A 116 12.11 -47.61 -15.82
N ALA A 117 11.45 -46.65 -16.47
CA ALA A 117 10.65 -46.90 -17.68
C ALA A 117 11.50 -47.50 -18.81
N VAL A 118 12.72 -47.00 -19.03
CA VAL A 118 13.67 -47.58 -20.00
C VAL A 118 14.06 -49.02 -19.62
N GLN A 119 14.30 -49.30 -18.34
CA GLN A 119 14.60 -50.65 -17.88
C GLN A 119 13.41 -51.60 -18.09
N TYR A 120 12.18 -51.18 -17.78
CA TYR A 120 10.97 -51.98 -18.06
C TYR A 120 10.80 -52.25 -19.55
N LYS A 121 11.02 -51.23 -20.41
CA LYS A 121 11.00 -51.42 -21.88
C LYS A 121 12.06 -52.40 -22.37
N LYS A 122 13.27 -52.38 -21.81
CA LYS A 122 14.36 -53.32 -22.14
C LYS A 122 14.06 -54.75 -21.67
N LYS A 123 13.45 -54.90 -20.49
CA LYS A 123 13.07 -56.19 -19.90
C LYS A 123 11.73 -56.72 -20.41
N ASN A 124 11.07 -56.01 -21.33
CA ASN A 124 9.76 -56.41 -21.86
C ASN A 124 9.90 -57.69 -22.70
N PRO A 125 9.36 -58.84 -22.23
CA PRO A 125 9.51 -60.13 -22.91
C PRO A 125 8.86 -60.14 -24.31
N TYR A 126 7.85 -59.30 -24.55
CA TYR A 126 7.20 -59.17 -25.86
C TYR A 126 8.11 -58.54 -26.93
N ARG A 127 9.20 -57.87 -26.53
CA ARG A 127 10.20 -57.34 -27.48
C ARG A 127 11.14 -58.43 -27.99
N THR A 128 11.41 -59.45 -27.19
CA THR A 128 12.25 -60.59 -27.58
C THR A 128 11.48 -61.60 -28.42
N VAL A 129 10.18 -61.76 -28.14
CA VAL A 129 9.29 -62.67 -28.87
C VAL A 129 8.93 -62.13 -30.27
N CYS A 130 8.91 -60.81 -30.48
CA CYS A 130 8.56 -60.19 -31.76
C CYS A 130 9.75 -59.96 -32.72
N CYS A 131 10.92 -60.58 -32.47
CA CYS A 131 12.08 -60.59 -33.38
C CYS A 131 12.24 -61.93 -34.14
N PHE A 132 11.13 -62.65 -34.36
CA PHE A 132 11.06 -63.82 -35.24
C PHE A 132 10.20 -63.54 -36.50
N CYS A 133 10.38 -62.36 -37.10
CA CYS A 133 10.02 -62.04 -38.48
C CYS A 133 11.11 -61.13 -39.05
#